data_AF-A0AAE0FCH2-F1
#
_entry.id   AF-A0AAE0FCH2-F1
#
_cell.length_a   1.000
_cell.length_b   1.000
_cell.length_c   1.000
_cell.angle_alpha   90.00
_cell.angle_beta   90.00
_cell.angle_gamma   90.00
#
_symmetry.space_group_name_H-M   'P 1'
#
loop_
_entity.id
_entity.type
_entity.pdbx_description
1 polymer ?
#
loop_
_entity_poly.entity_id
_entity_poly.type
_entity_poly.pdbx_seq_one_letter_code
_entity_poly.pdbx_strand_id
1 'polypeptide(L)'
;HGSWLFSDETMRFLEHDASARLPPAADAYELAFSLGSLSSLGLPGLQVGWVASRHQCVLERMAELRDYTRDGGCAPSEVLAVIALRARAEIIARNMAAVNMNLGATRRFFQRHNKCFVWCAL
;
A
#
# COMPACT_ATOMS: atom_id res chain seq x y z
N HIS A 1 -24.97 -5.37 -6.96
CA HIS A 1 -24.08 -5.59 -8.12
C HIS A 1 -24.06 -4.31 -8.96
N GLY A 2 -22.92 -3.94 -9.55
CA GLY A 2 -22.75 -2.64 -10.24
C GLY A 2 -22.30 -1.49 -9.33
N SER A 3 -21.78 -1.78 -8.15
CA SER A 3 -21.20 -0.77 -7.26
C SER A 3 -19.75 -0.52 -7.60
N TRP A 4 -19.30 0.72 -7.49
CA TRP A 4 -17.88 1.07 -7.56
C TRP A 4 -17.13 0.53 -6.35
N LEU A 5 -15.93 0.00 -6.58
CA LEU A 5 -15.04 -0.47 -5.52
C LEU A 5 -13.81 0.45 -5.47
N PHE A 6 -13.56 1.04 -4.32
CA PHE A 6 -12.31 1.72 -4.04
C PHE A 6 -11.52 0.88 -3.04
N SER A 7 -10.33 0.43 -3.44
CA SER A 7 -9.46 -0.43 -2.66
C SER A 7 -8.19 0.34 -2.31
N ASP A 8 -8.01 0.63 -1.02
CA ASP A 8 -6.74 1.18 -0.51
C ASP A 8 -5.73 0.04 -0.35
N GLU A 9 -4.76 0.01 -1.26
CA GLU A 9 -3.71 -1.00 -1.32
C GLU A 9 -2.34 -0.41 -0.96
N THR A 10 -2.30 0.72 -0.24
CA THR A 10 -1.06 1.39 0.17
C THR A 10 -0.15 0.51 1.02
N MET A 11 -0.73 -0.43 1.78
CA MET A 11 -0.02 -1.41 2.62
C MET A 11 0.19 -2.77 1.94
N ARG A 12 -0.17 -2.91 0.66
CA ARG A 12 0.05 -4.15 -0.09
C ARG A 12 1.53 -4.53 -0.04
N PHE A 13 1.78 -5.83 -0.01
CA PHE A 13 3.08 -6.48 0.19
C PHE A 13 3.55 -6.64 1.63
N LEU A 14 2.91 -5.98 2.61
CA LEU A 14 3.26 -6.08 4.03
C LEU A 14 2.35 -7.04 4.81
N GLU A 15 1.69 -7.97 4.12
CA GLU A 15 0.81 -8.96 4.75
C GLU A 15 1.63 -9.93 5.63
N HIS A 16 1.19 -10.16 6.87
CA HIS A 16 1.85 -11.12 7.78
C HIS A 16 1.92 -12.53 7.20
N ASP A 17 0.86 -12.93 6.50
CA ASP A 17 0.81 -14.14 5.70
C ASP A 17 0.79 -13.77 4.21
N ALA A 18 1.86 -14.10 3.49
CA ALA A 18 1.97 -13.82 2.07
C ALA A 18 0.93 -14.57 1.23
N SER A 19 0.39 -15.69 1.72
CA SER A 19 -0.66 -16.45 1.03
C SER A 19 -2.02 -15.76 1.09
N ALA A 20 -2.23 -14.88 2.06
CA ALA A 20 -3.45 -14.07 2.18
C ALA A 20 -3.46 -12.85 1.25
N ARG A 21 -2.38 -12.60 0.49
CA ARG A 21 -2.31 -11.46 -0.43
C ARG A 21 -3.32 -11.61 -1.56
N LEU A 22 -4.24 -10.65 -1.61
CA LEU A 22 -5.22 -10.55 -2.67
C LEU A 22 -4.60 -9.98 -3.97
N PRO A 23 -5.14 -10.35 -5.14
CA PRO A 23 -4.85 -9.61 -6.37
C PRO A 23 -5.31 -8.15 -6.22
N PRO A 24 -4.69 -7.20 -6.92
CA PRO A 24 -5.17 -5.82 -6.94
C PRO A 24 -6.64 -5.77 -7.36
N ALA A 25 -7.44 -4.92 -6.72
CA ALA A 25 -8.86 -4.80 -7.04
C ALA A 25 -9.10 -4.42 -8.50
N ALA A 26 -8.27 -3.54 -9.07
CA ALA A 26 -8.32 -3.15 -10.49
C ALA A 26 -8.08 -4.33 -11.46
N ASP A 27 -7.35 -5.35 -11.03
CA ASP A 27 -7.15 -6.58 -11.79
C ASP A 27 -8.33 -7.54 -11.62
N ALA A 28 -8.96 -7.56 -10.43
CA ALA A 28 -10.01 -8.50 -10.07
C ALA A 28 -11.44 -8.06 -10.46
N TYR A 29 -11.72 -6.76 -10.56
CA TYR A 29 -13.07 -6.23 -10.78
C TYR A 29 -13.06 -5.01 -11.71
N GLU A 30 -14.03 -4.94 -12.61
CA GLU A 30 -14.09 -3.91 -13.66
C GLU A 30 -14.34 -2.50 -13.10
N LEU A 31 -15.25 -2.34 -12.14
CA LEU A 31 -15.57 -1.04 -11.51
C LEU A 31 -14.65 -0.70 -10.33
N ALA A 32 -13.45 -1.30 -10.29
CA ALA A 32 -12.50 -1.09 -9.21
C ALA A 32 -11.48 0.00 -9.49
N PHE A 33 -11.09 0.68 -8.42
CA PHE A 33 -9.92 1.55 -8.33
C PHE A 33 -9.00 1.03 -7.24
N SER A 34 -7.76 0.74 -7.60
CA SER A 34 -6.71 0.36 -6.65
C SER A 34 -5.80 1.55 -6.39
N LEU A 35 -5.72 1.98 -5.14
CA LEU A 35 -4.78 3.01 -4.69
C LEU A 35 -3.48 2.35 -4.23
N GLY A 36 -2.36 2.73 -4.83
CA GLY A 36 -1.03 2.29 -4.43
C GLY A 36 -0.14 3.47 -4.01
N SER A 37 0.86 3.17 -3.18
CA SER A 37 1.91 4.13 -2.81
C SER A 37 3.22 3.43 -2.50
N LEU A 38 4.29 4.22 -2.34
CA LEU A 38 5.58 3.73 -1.85
C LEU A 38 5.63 3.56 -0.32
N SER A 39 4.50 3.72 0.39
CA SER A 39 4.46 3.59 1.85
C SER A 39 4.87 2.19 2.30
N SER A 40 4.44 1.13 1.59
CA SER A 40 4.85 -0.25 1.87
C SER A 40 6.34 -0.51 1.66
N LEU A 41 7.00 0.29 0.82
CA LEU A 41 8.45 0.27 0.61
C LEU A 41 9.21 1.07 1.68
N GLY A 42 8.52 1.67 2.66
CA GLY A 42 9.14 2.49 3.70
C GLY A 42 9.60 3.86 3.20
N LEU A 43 9.00 4.36 2.11
CA LEU A 43 9.34 5.64 1.49
C LEU A 43 8.16 6.64 1.47
N PRO A 44 7.44 6.86 2.59
CA PRO A 44 6.28 7.76 2.60
C PRO A 44 6.68 9.22 2.30
N GLY A 45 7.92 9.61 2.62
CA GLY A 45 8.44 10.97 2.39
C GLY A 45 8.60 11.35 0.92
N LEU A 46 8.62 10.38 0.00
CA LEU A 46 8.68 10.66 -1.44
C LEU A 46 7.35 11.18 -1.99
N GLN A 47 6.24 11.00 -1.25
CA GLN A 47 4.89 11.41 -1.65
C GLN A 47 4.48 10.92 -3.05
N VAL A 48 4.95 9.73 -3.44
CA VAL A 48 4.59 9.09 -4.71
C VAL A 48 3.54 8.01 -4.47
N GLY A 49 2.42 8.15 -5.16
CA GLY A 49 1.33 7.19 -5.21
C GLY A 49 0.64 7.20 -6.57
N TRP A 50 -0.20 6.20 -6.81
CA TRP A 50 -0.89 6.01 -8.09
C TRP A 50 -2.27 5.40 -7.86
N VAL A 51 -3.16 5.63 -8.84
CA VAL A 51 -4.45 4.95 -8.92
C VAL A 51 -4.45 4.12 -10.20
N ALA A 52 -4.80 2.84 -10.08
CA ALA A 52 -5.00 1.94 -11.20
C ALA A 52 -6.49 1.61 -11.35
N SER A 53 -7.00 1.63 -12.58
CA SER A 53 -8.38 1.23 -12.91
C SER A 53 -8.50 0.92 -14.41
N ARG A 54 -9.57 0.22 -14.78
CA ARG A 54 -9.96 0.01 -16.19
C ARG A 54 -10.78 1.19 -16.73
N HIS A 55 -11.24 2.10 -15.88
CA HIS A 55 -12.04 3.27 -16.26
C HIS A 55 -11.16 4.46 -16.67
N GLN A 56 -10.65 4.41 -17.90
CA GLN A 56 -9.75 5.43 -18.45
C GLN A 56 -10.31 6.85 -18.35
N CYS A 57 -11.60 7.05 -18.68
CA CYS A 57 -12.25 8.36 -18.59
C CYS A 57 -12.27 8.94 -17.16
N VAL A 58 -12.36 8.08 -16.14
CA VAL A 58 -12.32 8.52 -14.74
C VAL A 58 -10.89 8.85 -14.33
N LEU A 59 -9.90 8.07 -14.78
CA LEU A 59 -8.49 8.37 -14.53
C LEU A 59 -8.06 9.70 -15.15
N GLU A 60 -8.54 10.01 -16.34
CA GLU A 60 -8.32 11.31 -17.00
C GLU A 60 -8.91 12.45 -16.17
N ARG A 61 -10.15 12.30 -15.69
CA ARG A 61 -10.79 13.30 -14.83
C ARG A 61 -10.07 13.49 -13.49
N MET A 62 -9.53 12.41 -12.92
CA MET A 62 -8.67 12.47 -11.73
C MET A 62 -7.36 13.19 -12.00
N ALA A 63 -6.75 12.98 -13.17
CA ALA A 63 -5.52 13.67 -13.57
C ALA A 63 -5.76 15.18 -13.72
N GLU A 64 -6.85 15.59 -14.37
CA GLU A 64 -7.26 16.99 -14.45
C GLU A 64 -7.43 17.59 -13.04
N LEU A 65 -8.14 16.90 -12.13
CA LEU A 65 -8.35 17.37 -10.75
C LEU A 65 -7.03 17.50 -9.97
N ARG A 66 -6.09 16.58 -10.18
CA ARG A 66 -4.77 16.62 -9.55
C ARG A 66 -4.04 17.90 -9.95
N ASP A 67 -4.09 18.26 -11.23
CA ASP A 67 -3.40 19.45 -11.74
C ASP A 67 -3.97 20.75 -11.12
N TYR A 68 -5.22 20.76 -10.63
CA TYR A 68 -5.80 21.87 -9.86
C TYR A 68 -5.43 21.91 -8.38
N THR A 69 -5.06 20.77 -7.79
CA THR A 69 -4.82 20.64 -6.34
C THR A 69 -3.33 20.57 -5.98
N ARG A 70 -2.49 20.18 -6.93
CA ARG A 70 -1.05 20.01 -6.73
C ARG A 70 -0.33 20.13 -8.07
N ASP A 71 0.55 21.13 -8.18
CA ASP A 71 1.60 21.12 -9.20
C ASP A 71 2.49 19.88 -8.98
N GLY A 72 2.76 19.14 -10.06
CA GLY A 72 3.15 17.72 -10.09
C GLY A 72 4.29 17.21 -9.18
N GLY A 73 4.62 15.92 -9.33
CA GLY A 73 5.70 15.27 -8.59
C GLY A 73 7.05 15.95 -8.81
N CYS A 74 7.88 16.05 -7.76
CA CYS A 74 9.24 16.55 -7.90
C CYS A 74 10.11 15.48 -8.60
N ALA A 75 10.75 15.81 -9.73
CA ALA A 75 11.49 14.86 -10.58
C ALA A 75 12.48 13.94 -9.82
N PRO A 76 13.28 14.42 -8.84
CA PRO A 76 14.07 13.55 -7.96
C PRO A 76 13.27 12.47 -7.24
N SER A 77 12.05 12.77 -6.77
CA SER A 77 11.19 11.81 -6.07
C SER A 77 10.70 10.73 -7.03
N GLU A 78 10.43 11.06 -8.28
CA GLU A 78 10.05 10.10 -9.32
C GLU A 78 11.21 9.17 -9.68
N VAL A 79 12.43 9.69 -9.79
CA VAL A 79 13.63 8.87 -10.02
C VAL A 79 13.83 7.89 -8.87
N LEU A 80 13.75 8.36 -7.63
CA LEU A 80 13.85 7.49 -6.45
C LEU A 80 12.71 6.48 -6.38
N ALA A 81 11.50 6.86 -6.79
CA ALA A 81 10.36 5.95 -6.88
C ALA A 81 10.63 4.80 -7.85
N VAL A 82 11.14 5.10 -9.05
CA VAL A 82 11.49 4.09 -10.05
C VAL A 82 12.56 3.14 -9.52
N ILE A 83 13.61 3.68 -8.87
CA ILE A 83 14.67 2.87 -8.24
C ILE A 83 14.06 1.93 -7.18
N ALA A 84 13.22 2.47 -6.31
CA ALA A 84 12.57 1.70 -5.25
C ALA A 84 11.64 0.61 -5.81
N LEU A 85 10.85 0.90 -6.83
CA LEU A 85 9.95 -0.07 -7.46
C LEU A 85 10.71 -1.21 -8.16
N ARG A 86 11.87 -0.92 -8.74
CA ARG A 86 12.79 -1.93 -9.30
C ARG A 86 13.38 -2.82 -8.20
N ALA A 87 13.78 -2.23 -7.07
CA ALA A 87 14.31 -2.93 -5.91
C ALA A 87 13.23 -3.46 -4.93
N ARG A 88 11.94 -3.42 -5.31
CA ARG A 88 10.82 -3.64 -4.37
C ARG A 88 10.92 -4.96 -3.60
N ALA A 89 11.35 -6.03 -4.25
CA ALA A 89 11.38 -7.36 -3.65
C ALA A 89 12.36 -7.41 -2.47
N GLU A 90 13.55 -6.82 -2.64
CA GLU A 90 14.56 -6.73 -1.59
C GLU A 90 14.11 -5.83 -0.43
N ILE A 91 13.53 -4.68 -0.76
CA ILE A 91 13.02 -3.72 0.24
C ILE A 91 11.89 -4.35 1.07
N ILE A 92 10.91 -4.97 0.40
CA ILE A 92 9.78 -5.65 1.06
C ILE A 92 10.28 -6.79 1.93
N ALA A 93 11.21 -7.62 1.44
CA ALA A 93 11.76 -8.72 2.23
C ALA A 93 12.42 -8.23 3.52
N ARG A 94 13.24 -7.16 3.43
CA ARG A 94 13.86 -6.52 4.60
C ARG A 94 12.79 -5.97 5.56
N ASN A 95 11.80 -5.26 5.04
CA ASN A 95 10.73 -4.67 5.86
C ASN A 95 9.92 -5.76 6.56
N MET A 96 9.57 -6.84 5.88
CA MET A 96 8.83 -7.98 6.44
C MET A 96 9.63 -8.72 7.52
N ALA A 97 10.95 -8.83 7.38
CA ALA A 97 11.79 -9.38 8.44
C ALA A 97 11.69 -8.56 9.74
N ALA A 98 11.72 -7.23 9.64
CA ALA A 98 11.55 -6.34 10.79
C ALA A 98 10.12 -6.42 11.36
N VAL A 99 9.09 -6.43 10.50
CA VAL A 99 7.67 -6.57 10.91
C VAL A 99 7.46 -7.88 11.68
N ASN A 100 7.98 -8.99 11.18
CA ASN A 100 7.82 -10.31 11.81
C ASN A 100 8.56 -10.40 13.15
N MET A 101 9.76 -9.82 13.24
CA MET A 101 10.49 -9.70 14.50
C MET A 101 9.67 -8.89 15.54
N ASN A 102 9.16 -7.74 15.13
CA ASN A 102 8.35 -6.86 15.98
C ASN A 102 7.04 -7.53 16.38
N LEU A 103 6.37 -8.24 15.47
CA LEU A 103 5.16 -9.00 15.76
C LEU A 103 5.41 -10.03 16.86
N GLY A 104 6.56 -10.71 16.85
CA GLY A 104 6.97 -11.62 17.92
C GLY A 104 7.12 -10.92 19.27
N ALA A 105 7.75 -9.74 19.30
CA ALA A 105 7.88 -8.94 20.52
C ALA A 105 6.51 -8.45 21.04
N THR A 106 5.67 -7.96 20.13
CA THR A 106 4.31 -7.50 20.41
C THR A 106 3.47 -8.64 21.00
N ARG A 107 3.46 -9.83 20.38
CA ARG A 107 2.74 -10.99 20.91
C ARG A 107 3.15 -11.34 22.34
N ARG A 108 4.46 -11.34 22.64
CA ARG A 108 4.97 -11.59 24.01
C ARG A 108 4.50 -10.52 24.99
N PHE A 109 4.50 -9.25 24.58
CA PHE A 109 4.01 -8.14 25.41
C PHE A 109 2.53 -8.33 25.77
N PHE A 110 1.66 -8.57 24.78
CA PHE A 110 0.23 -8.75 25.03
C PHE A 110 -0.06 -10.02 25.86
N GLN A 111 0.70 -11.10 25.68
CA GLN A 111 0.59 -12.29 26.54
C GLN A 111 0.95 -11.98 27.99
N ARG A 112 2.04 -11.23 28.23
CA ARG A 112 2.48 -10.84 29.58
C ARG A 112 1.46 -9.93 30.29
N HIS A 113 0.74 -9.11 29.53
CA HIS A 113 -0.22 -8.14 30.05
C HIS A 113 -1.68 -8.49 29.70
N ASN A 114 -1.99 -9.78 29.56
CA ASN A 114 -3.31 -10.28 29.15
C ASN A 114 -4.47 -9.92 30.12
N LYS A 115 -4.15 -9.50 31.35
CA LYS A 115 -5.12 -8.98 32.31
C LYS A 115 -5.56 -7.55 32.01
N CYS A 116 -4.74 -6.80 31.27
CA CYS A 116 -4.99 -5.40 30.94
C CYS A 116 -5.35 -5.21 29.46
N PHE A 117 -4.85 -6.08 28.57
CA PHE A 117 -5.02 -5.93 27.14
C PHE A 117 -5.51 -7.23 26.50
N VAL A 118 -6.38 -7.09 25.50
CA VAL A 118 -6.78 -8.16 24.59
C VAL A 118 -6.23 -7.83 23.21
N TRP A 119 -5.51 -8.76 22.60
CA TRP A 119 -5.00 -8.61 21.25
C TRP A 119 -6.03 -9.15 20.24
N CYS A 120 -6.59 -8.25 19.43
CA CYS A 120 -7.46 -8.61 18.31
C CYS A 120 -6.64 -8.55 17.02
N ALA A 121 -5.97 -9.65 16.65
CA ALA A 121 -5.53 -9.81 15.26
C ALA A 121 -6.71 -10.35 14.46
N LEU A 122 -7.15 -9.57 13.47
CA LEU A 122 -8.00 -10.02 12.36
C LEU A 122 -7.12 -10.57 11.24
#